data_AF-A0A2M9K626-F1
#
_entry.id   AF-A0A2M9K626-F1
#
_cell.length_a   1.000
_cell.length_b   1.000
_cell.length_c   1.000
_cell.angle_alpha   90.00
_cell.angle_beta   90.00
_cell.angle_gamma   90.00
#
_symmetry.space_group_name_H-M   'P 1'
#
loop_
_entity.id
_entity.type
_entity.pdbx_description
1 polymer ?
#
loop_
_entity_poly.entity_id
_entity_poly.type
_entity_poly.pdbx_seq_one_letter_code
_entity_poly.pdbx_strand_id
1 'polypeptide(L)'
;MDRLMWEVDVPIERVGTSERGVHVFTGLAESGREARQAAQRVWETALLHTMAGQDVPAAAHRTDWSARGLRPGWDLRWDQATHKGIAR
;
A
#
# COMPACT_ATOMS: atom_id res chain seq x y z
N MET A 1 -21.47 3.87 8.31
CA MET A 1 -20.99 4.48 7.05
C MET A 1 -20.59 3.34 6.14
N ASP A 2 -21.00 3.38 4.87
CA ASP A 2 -20.72 2.29 3.94
C ASP A 2 -19.25 2.34 3.50
N ARG A 3 -18.59 1.18 3.50
CA ARG A 3 -17.22 1.06 2.99
C ARG A 3 -17.25 0.72 1.51
N LEU A 4 -16.47 1.47 0.74
CA LEU A 4 -16.28 1.23 -0.68
C LEU A 4 -14.89 0.63 -0.92
N MET A 5 -14.72 -0.01 -2.08
CA MET A 5 -13.41 -0.46 -2.51
C MET A 5 -12.60 0.74 -2.99
N TRP A 6 -11.37 0.87 -2.52
CA TRP A 6 -10.44 1.91 -2.91
C TRP A 6 -9.15 1.31 -3.46
N GLU A 7 -8.57 2.02 -4.41
CA GLU A 7 -7.21 1.83 -4.90
C GLU A 7 -6.36 3.01 -4.45
N VAL A 8 -5.18 2.74 -3.89
CA VAL A 8 -4.18 3.73 -3.53
C VAL A 8 -2.93 3.46 -4.35
N ASP A 9 -2.66 4.36 -5.29
CA ASP A 9 -1.52 4.32 -6.19
C ASP A 9 -0.36 5.07 -5.53
N VAL A 10 0.71 4.36 -5.20
CA VAL A 10 1.90 4.94 -4.57
C VAL A 10 3.06 4.86 -5.55
N PRO A 11 3.57 5.99 -6.07
CA PRO A 11 4.77 5.96 -6.90
C PRO A 11 5.95 5.33 -6.16
N ILE A 12 6.71 4.51 -6.87
CA ILE A 12 7.91 3.87 -6.34
C ILE A 12 9.11 4.17 -7.22
N GLU A 13 10.26 4.30 -6.59
CA GLU A 13 11.55 4.51 -7.25
C GLU A 13 12.58 3.50 -6.75
N ARG A 14 13.40 2.97 -7.65
CA ARG A 14 14.45 2.02 -7.26
C ARG A 14 15.69 2.76 -6.80
N VAL A 15 16.17 2.43 -5.60
CA VAL A 15 17.32 3.07 -4.99
C VAL A 15 18.56 2.88 -5.86
N GLY A 16 19.25 3.99 -6.14
CA GLY A 16 20.48 4.01 -6.94
C GLY A 16 20.27 3.87 -8.45
N THR A 17 19.03 3.96 -8.95
CA THR A 17 18.74 3.96 -10.39
C THR A 17 17.71 5.04 -10.75
N SER A 18 17.38 5.15 -12.04
CA SER A 18 16.29 6.01 -12.54
C SER A 18 14.98 5.24 -12.79
N GLU A 19 14.90 3.98 -12.37
CA GLU A 19 13.70 3.15 -12.58
C GLU A 19 12.55 3.64 -11.68
N ARG A 20 11.36 3.77 -12.29
CA ARG A 20 10.13 4.22 -11.62
C ARG A 20 9.00 3.22 -11.85
N GLY A 21 8.06 3.18 -10.93
CA GLY A 21 6.86 2.36 -11.02
C GLY A 21 5.76 2.87 -10.10
N VAL A 22 4.73 2.05 -9.93
CA VAL A 22 3.64 2.29 -8.97
C VAL A 22 3.41 1.01 -8.18
N HIS A 23 3.36 1.13 -6.85
CA HIS A 23 2.84 0.10 -5.97
C HIS A 23 1.37 0.40 -5.69
N VAL A 24 0.50 -0.57 -5.96
CA VAL A 24 -0.95 -0.41 -5.84
C VAL A 24 -1.44 -1.15 -4.61
N PHE A 25 -2.08 -0.42 -3.70
CA PHE A 25 -2.79 -1.01 -2.56
C PHE A 25 -4.29 -0.96 -2.83
N THR A 26 -4.99 -2.05 -2.49
CA THR A 26 -6.44 -2.09 -2.56
C THR A 26 -7.05 -2.55 -1.24
N GLY A 27 -8.21 -2.01 -0.90
CA GLY A 27 -8.93 -2.39 0.30
C GLY A 27 -10.20 -1.58 0.53
N LEU A 28 -10.99 -2.00 1.50
CA LEU A 28 -12.21 -1.29 1.90
C LEU A 28 -11.89 -0.10 2.81
N ALA A 29 -12.53 1.04 2.54
CA ALA A 29 -12.48 2.24 3.38
C ALA A 29 -13.74 3.10 3.19
N GLU A 30 -14.05 3.93 4.18
CA GLU A 30 -15.15 4.88 4.20
C GLU A 30 -14.84 6.15 3.39
N SER A 31 -13.55 6.44 3.19
CA SER A 31 -13.09 7.58 2.37
C SER A 31 -11.72 7.34 1.75
N GLY A 32 -11.36 8.11 0.73
CA GLY A 32 -10.04 8.04 0.11
C GLY A 32 -8.90 8.44 1.04
N ARG A 33 -9.15 9.36 1.98
CA ARG A 33 -8.18 9.71 3.03
C ARG A 33 -7.93 8.53 3.96
N GLU A 34 -8.99 7.87 4.42
CA GLU A 34 -8.86 6.67 5.25
C GLU A 34 -8.16 5.54 4.49
N ALA A 35 -8.49 5.34 3.20
CA ALA A 35 -7.83 4.37 2.34
C ALA A 35 -6.31 4.58 2.31
N ARG A 36 -5.86 5.82 2.08
CA ARG A 36 -4.43 6.16 2.09
C ARG A 36 -3.78 5.89 3.45
N GLN A 37 -4.44 6.24 4.55
CA GLN A 37 -3.93 5.97 5.90
C GLN A 37 -3.84 4.47 6.20
N ALA A 38 -4.84 3.69 5.77
CA ALA A 38 -4.84 2.24 5.94
C ALA A 38 -3.73 1.57 5.12
N ALA A 39 -3.56 1.97 3.86
CA ALA A 39 -2.47 1.51 2.99
C ALA A 39 -1.10 1.81 3.60
N GLN A 40 -0.89 3.03 4.12
CA GLN A 40 0.38 3.41 4.73
C GLN A 40 0.69 2.59 5.99
N ARG A 41 -0.30 2.35 6.84
CA ARG A 41 -0.12 1.53 8.08
C ARG A 41 0.31 0.09 7.77
N VAL A 42 -0.30 -0.54 6.77
CA VAL A 42 0.08 -1.92 6.41
C VAL A 42 1.46 -1.98 5.75
N TRP A 43 1.86 -0.94 5.03
CA TRP A 43 3.23 -0.79 4.53
C TRP A 43 4.24 -0.63 5.67
N GLU A 44 3.99 0.28 6.62
CA GLU A 44 4.86 0.47 7.80
C GLU A 44 5.02 -0.84 8.59
N THR A 45 3.93 -1.57 8.80
CA THR A 45 3.95 -2.88 9.46
C THR A 45 4.80 -3.89 8.68
N ALA A 46 4.60 -3.98 7.36
CA ALA A 46 5.37 -4.89 6.51
C ALA A 46 6.86 -4.52 6.45
N LEU A 47 7.19 -3.22 6.46
CA LEU A 47 8.56 -2.73 6.52
C LEU A 47 9.22 -3.15 7.84
N LEU A 48 8.55 -2.96 8.98
CA LEU A 48 9.04 -3.39 10.29
C LEU A 48 9.30 -4.89 10.35
N HIS A 49 8.36 -5.71 9.86
CA HIS A 49 8.54 -7.16 9.78
C HIS A 49 9.74 -7.53 8.90
N THR A 50 9.86 -6.90 7.72
CA THR A 50 10.99 -7.13 6.81
C THR A 50 12.32 -6.77 7.45
N MET A 51 12.40 -5.63 8.15
CA MET A 51 13.59 -5.20 8.89
C MET A 51 13.95 -6.14 10.04
N ALA A 52 12.95 -6.77 10.65
CA ALA A 52 13.13 -7.77 11.70
C ALA A 52 13.43 -9.18 11.15
N GLY A 53 13.48 -9.38 9.83
CA GLY A 53 13.65 -10.70 9.22
C GLY A 53 12.46 -11.63 9.42
N GLN A 54 11.27 -11.07 9.66
CA GLN A 54 10.01 -11.79 9.89
C GLN A 54 9.15 -11.80 8.63
N ASP A 55 8.26 -12.79 8.53
CA ASP A 55 7.27 -12.84 7.46
C ASP A 55 6.32 -11.63 7.53
N VAL A 56 6.04 -11.04 6.37
CA VAL A 56 5.07 -9.95 6.23
C VAL A 56 3.66 -10.50 6.47
N PRO A 57 2.84 -9.87 7.33
CA PRO A 57 1.47 -10.33 7.59
C PRO A 57 0.63 -10.41 6.31
N ALA A 58 -0.03 -11.55 6.11
CA ALA A 58 -1.01 -11.71 5.04
C ALA A 58 -2.35 -11.09 5.46
N ALA A 59 -3.04 -10.45 4.51
CA ALA A 59 -4.44 -10.07 4.67
C ALA A 59 -5.31 -11.32 4.85
N ALA A 60 -6.23 -11.29 5.83
CA ALA A 60 -7.16 -12.39 6.09
C ALA A 60 -8.24 -12.49 5.02
N HIS A 61 -8.74 -11.35 4.55
CA HIS A 61 -9.73 -11.25 3.48
C HIS A 61 -9.18 -10.52 2.26
N ARG A 62 -9.73 -10.83 1.08
CA ARG A 62 -9.35 -10.18 -0.20
C ARG A 62 -9.57 -8.66 -0.21
N THR A 63 -10.39 -8.16 0.71
CA THR A 63 -10.76 -6.76 0.86
C THR A 63 -9.96 -6.05 1.94
N ASP A 64 -9.12 -6.78 2.68
CA ASP A 64 -8.26 -6.21 3.70
C ASP A 64 -7.01 -5.60 3.06
N TRP A 65 -6.55 -4.50 3.64
CA TRP A 65 -5.30 -3.87 3.25
C TRP A 65 -4.13 -4.82 3.54
N SER A 66 -3.24 -4.99 2.56
CA SER A 66 -1.96 -5.67 2.75
C SER A 66 -0.88 -5.05 1.88
N ALA A 67 0.37 -5.13 2.33
CA ALA A 67 1.54 -4.69 1.58
C ALA A 67 2.27 -5.90 0.97
N ARG A 68 1.54 -6.82 0.35
CA ARG A 68 2.18 -7.96 -0.32
C ARG A 68 2.92 -7.48 -1.56
N GLY A 69 4.08 -8.06 -1.83
CA GLY A 69 4.88 -7.69 -3.00
C GLY A 69 5.70 -6.41 -2.82
N LEU A 70 5.99 -6.00 -1.59
CA LEU A 70 7.08 -5.05 -1.35
C LEU A 70 8.37 -5.61 -1.92
N ARG A 71 9.07 -4.79 -2.70
CA ARG A 71 10.28 -5.17 -3.40
C ARG A 71 11.47 -4.55 -2.68
N PRO A 72 12.44 -5.33 -2.21
CA PRO A 72 13.68 -4.78 -1.67
C PRO A 72 14.33 -3.81 -2.65
N GLY A 73 14.84 -2.69 -2.14
CA GLY A 73 15.49 -1.65 -2.94
C GLY A 73 14.54 -0.71 -3.69
N TRP A 74 13.25 -0.71 -3.38
CA TRP A 74 12.27 0.27 -3.89
C TRP A 74 11.72 1.14 -2.75
N ASP A 75 11.77 2.45 -2.95
CA ASP A 75 11.22 3.43 -2.02
C ASP A 75 9.81 3.87 -2.43
N LEU A 76 8.90 3.97 -1.46
CA LEU A 76 7.52 4.43 -1.67
C LEU A 76 7.41 5.94 -1.44
N ARG A 77 6.97 6.67 -2.47
CA ARG A 77 6.76 8.12 -2.45
C ARG A 77 5.35 8.46 -2.00
N TRP A 78 5.11 8.25 -0.71
CA TRP A 78 3.80 8.52 -0.10
C TRP A 78 3.35 9.96 -0.28
N ASP A 79 4.27 10.93 -0.31
CA ASP A 79 3.99 12.33 -0.62
C ASP A 79 3.22 12.52 -1.94
N GLN A 80 3.42 11.63 -2.90
CA GLN A 80 2.81 11.66 -4.24
C GLN A 80 1.69 10.63 -4.41
N ALA A 81 1.29 9.92 -3.35
CA ALA A 81 0.26 8.89 -3.44
C ALA A 81 -1.12 9.46 -3.80
N THR A 82 -1.81 8.84 -4.75
CA THR A 82 -3.19 9.18 -5.13
C THR A 82 -4.14 8.06 -4.72
N HIS A 83 -5.44 8.35 -4.68
CA HIS A 83 -6.46 7.35 -4.40
C HIS A 83 -7.69 7.54 -5.29
N LYS A 84 -8.35 6.43 -5.63
CA LYS A 84 -9.59 6.42 -6.39
C LYS A 84 -10.52 5.33 -5.88
N GLY A 85 -11.82 5.62 -5.85
CA GLY A 85 -12.84 4.62 -5.56
C GLY A 85 -12.99 3.68 -6.75
N ILE A 86 -13.08 2.38 -6.49
CA ILE A 86 -13.39 1.38 -7.50
C ILE A 86 -14.91 1.22 -7.52
N ALA A 87 -15.56 1.82 -8.52
CA ALA A 87 -16.97 1.54 -8.78
C ALA A 87 -17.11 0.08 -9.24
N ARG A 88 -18.07 -0.62 -8.65
CA ARG A 88 -18.42 -2.01 -9.01
C ARG A 88 -19.21 -2.06 -10.30
#